data_AF-A0A357KKQ9-F1
#
_entry.id   AF-A0A357KKQ9-F1
#
_cell.length_a   1.000
_cell.length_b   1.000
_cell.length_c   1.000
_cell.angle_alpha   90.00
_cell.angle_beta   90.00
_cell.angle_gamma   90.00
#
_symmetry.space_group_name_H-M   'P 1'
#
loop_
_entity.id
_entity.type
_entity.pdbx_description
1 polymer ?
#
loop_
_entity_poly.entity_id
_entity_poly.type
_entity_poly.pdbx_seq_one_letter_code
_entity_poly.pdbx_strand_id
1 'polypeptide(L)'
;MSYVGLELSILGPAFVAGLLILATHVPLGQEVLKRGIIFIDLAIAQIAGLGVIAAYRFGWEAHDWEVQLAAVSSALIAAMGLSWLEKHYQQFQEALIGVTFILSATASILLLADNPHGGESLKDLLVGQILWITWDQLLPTALAR
;
A
#
# COMPACT_ATOMS: atom_id res chain seq x y z
N MET A 1 -2.50 38.59 -12.67
CA MET A 1 -1.96 37.53 -11.81
C MET A 1 -1.95 36.27 -12.64
N SER A 2 -0.76 35.83 -13.06
CA SER A 2 -0.60 34.72 -14.01
C SER A 2 -0.86 33.40 -13.28
N TYR A 3 -1.73 32.53 -13.80
CA TYR A 3 -2.00 31.18 -13.28
C TYR A 3 -0.83 30.20 -13.52
N VAL A 4 0.42 30.68 -13.44
CA VAL A 4 1.67 29.97 -13.81
C VAL A 4 2.07 28.87 -12.81
N GLY A 5 1.25 28.58 -11.81
CA GLY A 5 1.48 27.48 -10.85
C GLY A 5 0.32 26.52 -10.66
N LEU A 6 -0.83 26.74 -11.32
CA LEU A 6 -2.01 25.89 -11.20
C LEU A 6 -2.21 25.14 -12.52
N GLU A 7 -1.37 24.15 -12.77
CA GLU A 7 -1.62 23.21 -13.86
C GLU A 7 -2.77 22.29 -13.48
N LEU A 8 -3.97 22.66 -13.95
CA LEU A 8 -5.21 21.91 -13.68
C LEU A 8 -5.14 20.46 -14.21
N SER A 9 -4.29 20.21 -15.21
CA SER A 9 -3.93 18.88 -15.72
C SER A 9 -3.31 17.97 -14.66
N ILE A 10 -2.57 18.52 -13.71
CA ILE A 10 -1.89 17.78 -12.63
C ILE A 10 -2.76 17.78 -11.38
N LEU A 11 -3.30 18.94 -11.01
CA LEU A 11 -4.06 19.11 -9.77
C LEU A 11 -5.45 18.46 -9.83
N GLY A 12 -6.09 18.44 -11.01
CA GLY A 12 -7.42 17.87 -11.20
C GLY A 12 -7.48 16.38 -10.86
N PRO A 13 -6.66 15.52 -11.52
CA PRO A 13 -6.60 14.10 -11.22
C PRO A 13 -6.22 13.81 -9.76
N ALA A 14 -5.20 14.51 -9.24
CA ALA A 14 -4.74 14.32 -7.86
C ALA A 14 -5.82 14.66 -6.83
N PHE A 15 -6.61 15.71 -7.07
CA PHE A 15 -7.73 16.08 -6.21
C PHE A 15 -8.83 15.01 -6.23
N VAL A 16 -9.20 14.51 -7.40
CA VAL A 16 -10.20 13.43 -7.53
C VAL A 16 -9.69 12.14 -6.89
N ALA A 17 -8.42 11.79 -7.08
CA ALA A 17 -7.78 10.67 -6.39
C ALA A 17 -7.92 10.81 -4.87
N GLY A 18 -7.63 11.98 -4.31
CA GLY A 18 -7.79 12.26 -2.89
C GLY A 18 -9.21 12.05 -2.39
N LEU A 19 -10.21 12.51 -3.14
CA LEU A 19 -11.63 12.28 -2.80
C LEU A 19 -12.00 10.79 -2.84
N LEU A 20 -11.52 10.04 -3.84
CA LEU A 20 -11.76 8.61 -3.96
C LEU A 20 -11.10 7.82 -2.81
N ILE A 21 -9.86 8.16 -2.46
CA ILE A 21 -9.13 7.55 -1.34
C ILE A 21 -9.87 7.83 -0.03
N LEU A 22 -10.31 9.07 0.21
CA LEU A 22 -11.09 9.40 1.41
C LEU A 22 -12.42 8.64 1.44
N ALA A 23 -13.11 8.53 0.31
CA ALA A 23 -14.39 7.84 0.22
C ALA A 23 -14.29 6.34 0.55
N THR A 24 -13.16 5.69 0.23
CA THR A 24 -12.93 4.27 0.51
C THR A 24 -12.30 4.04 1.89
N HIS A 25 -11.28 4.81 2.26
CA HIS A 25 -10.48 4.54 3.46
C HIS A 25 -11.14 5.05 4.75
N VAL A 26 -11.93 6.13 4.71
CA VAL A 26 -12.60 6.63 5.92
C VAL A 26 -13.63 5.62 6.47
N PRO A 27 -14.55 5.06 5.66
CA PRO A 27 -15.48 4.03 6.15
C PRO A 27 -14.76 2.76 6.63
N LEU A 28 -13.71 2.32 5.92
CA LEU A 28 -12.90 1.16 6.32
C LEU A 28 -12.17 1.43 7.65
N GLY A 29 -11.60 2.62 7.81
CA GLY A 29 -10.97 3.04 9.06
C GLY A 29 -11.93 3.06 10.23
N GLN A 30 -13.19 3.49 10.03
CA GLN A 30 -14.21 3.41 11.09
C GLN A 30 -14.49 1.96 11.53
N GLU A 31 -14.49 1.01 10.61
CA GLU A 31 -14.67 -0.41 10.94
C GLU A 31 -13.46 -0.99 11.69
N VAL A 32 -12.25 -0.61 11.26
CA VAL A 32 -10.99 -0.96 11.94
C VAL A 32 -10.98 -0.44 13.39
N LEU A 33 -11.42 0.81 13.60
CA LEU A 33 -11.52 1.40 14.94
C LEU A 33 -12.53 0.66 15.82
N LYS A 34 -13.69 0.26 15.28
CA LYS A 34 -14.69 -0.52 16.05
C LYS A 34 -14.16 -1.87 16.51
N ARG A 35 -13.24 -2.46 15.74
CA ARG A 35 -12.63 -3.77 16.04
C ARG A 35 -11.37 -3.69 16.90
N GLY A 36 -10.82 -2.49 17.10
CA GLY A 36 -9.59 -2.27 17.89
C GLY A 36 -8.33 -2.81 17.20
N ILE A 37 -8.28 -2.75 15.86
CA ILE A 37 -7.17 -3.26 15.04
C ILE A 37 -6.49 -2.13 14.25
N ILE A 38 -6.14 -1.04 14.94
CA ILE A 38 -5.82 0.27 14.33
C ILE A 38 -4.71 0.18 13.25
N PHE A 39 -3.71 -0.68 13.47
CA PHE A 39 -2.53 -0.81 12.60
C PHE A 39 -2.66 -1.85 11.47
N ILE A 40 -3.80 -2.54 11.35
CA ILE A 40 -3.92 -3.66 10.40
C ILE A 40 -3.71 -3.22 8.95
N ASP A 41 -4.18 -2.02 8.60
CA ASP A 41 -4.06 -1.44 7.26
C ASP A 41 -2.59 -1.23 6.88
N LEU A 42 -1.82 -0.58 7.75
CA LEU A 42 -0.38 -0.35 7.57
C LEU A 42 0.39 -1.67 7.42
N ALA A 43 0.05 -2.71 8.20
CA ALA A 43 0.72 -4.00 8.11
C ALA A 43 0.45 -4.74 6.79
N ILE A 44 -0.81 -4.73 6.33
CA ILE A 44 -1.16 -5.35 5.04
C ILE A 44 -0.47 -4.61 3.90
N ALA A 45 -0.48 -3.27 3.90
CA ALA A 45 0.21 -2.46 2.90
C ALA A 45 1.71 -2.76 2.86
N GLN A 46 2.36 -2.91 4.02
CA GLN A 46 3.79 -3.25 4.09
C GLN A 46 4.11 -4.64 3.54
N ILE A 47 3.27 -5.65 3.82
CA ILE A 47 3.46 -7.00 3.25
C ILE A 47 3.19 -7.00 1.74
N ALA A 48 2.21 -6.24 1.25
CA ALA A 48 2.00 -6.05 -0.18
C ALA A 48 3.24 -5.44 -0.84
N GLY A 49 3.83 -4.40 -0.24
CA GLY A 49 5.08 -3.79 -0.68
C GLY A 49 6.27 -4.75 -0.68
N LEU A 50 6.39 -5.60 0.36
CA LEU A 50 7.39 -6.68 0.38
C LEU A 50 7.20 -7.66 -0.79
N GLY A 51 5.95 -8.01 -1.12
CA GLY A 51 5.62 -8.84 -2.27
C GLY A 51 6.07 -8.22 -3.61
N VAL A 52 5.87 -6.92 -3.77
CA VAL A 52 6.36 -6.15 -4.93
C VAL A 52 7.89 -6.17 -5.00
N ILE A 53 8.57 -5.97 -3.87
CA ILE A 53 10.04 -6.01 -3.80
C ILE A 53 10.57 -7.42 -4.13
N ALA A 54 9.90 -8.46 -3.62
CA ALA A 54 10.25 -9.85 -3.92
C ALA A 54 10.06 -10.15 -5.42
N ALA A 55 8.96 -9.71 -6.03
CA ALA A 55 8.72 -9.81 -7.47
C ALA A 55 9.85 -9.19 -8.31
N TYR A 56 10.29 -7.96 -7.97
CA TYR A 56 11.42 -7.33 -8.63
C TYR A 56 12.71 -8.15 -8.50
N ARG A 57 12.93 -8.81 -7.35
CA ARG A 57 14.11 -9.65 -7.14
C ARG A 57 14.15 -10.88 -8.05
N PHE A 58 12.99 -11.36 -8.49
CA PHE A 58 12.85 -12.46 -9.47
C PHE A 58 12.97 -12.00 -10.93
N GLY A 59 13.14 -10.70 -11.18
CA GLY A 59 13.36 -10.14 -12.51
C GLY A 59 12.09 -9.74 -13.26
N TRP A 60 10.96 -9.63 -12.57
CA TRP A 60 9.71 -9.12 -13.15
C TRP A 60 9.74 -7.58 -13.24
N GLU A 61 9.25 -7.01 -14.35
CA GLU A 61 9.28 -5.55 -14.56
C GLU A 61 8.08 -4.84 -13.93
N ALA A 62 8.22 -3.55 -13.62
CA ALA A 62 7.26 -2.76 -12.84
C ALA A 62 5.86 -2.63 -13.46
N HIS A 63 5.74 -2.87 -14.77
CA HIS A 63 4.49 -2.78 -15.52
C HIS A 63 3.88 -4.15 -15.81
N ASP A 64 4.53 -5.24 -15.39
CA ASP A 64 3.98 -6.56 -15.57
C ASP A 64 2.87 -6.80 -14.56
N TRP A 65 1.75 -7.34 -15.06
CA TRP A 65 0.63 -7.83 -14.27
C TRP A 65 1.08 -8.82 -13.16
N GLU A 66 2.23 -9.46 -13.33
CA GLU A 66 2.88 -10.35 -12.37
C GLU A 66 3.22 -9.65 -11.05
N VAL A 67 3.71 -8.40 -11.12
CA VAL A 67 4.01 -7.58 -9.92
C VAL A 67 2.72 -7.24 -9.17
N GLN A 68 1.65 -6.90 -9.89
CA GLN A 68 0.34 -6.65 -9.28
C GLN A 68 -0.22 -7.92 -8.62
N LEU A 69 -0.09 -9.07 -9.27
CA LEU A 69 -0.45 -10.35 -8.67
C LEU A 69 0.36 -10.67 -7.42
N ALA A 70 1.67 -10.39 -7.42
CA ALA A 70 2.51 -10.56 -6.24
C ALA A 70 2.06 -9.66 -5.09
N ALA A 71 1.74 -8.40 -5.37
CA ALA A 71 1.22 -7.45 -4.38
C ALA A 71 -0.11 -7.93 -3.80
N VAL A 72 -1.09 -8.25 -4.66
CA VAL A 72 -2.44 -8.66 -4.27
C VAL A 72 -2.42 -9.99 -3.52
N SER A 73 -1.68 -10.98 -4.02
CA SER A 73 -1.56 -12.28 -3.33
C SER A 73 -0.91 -12.13 -1.95
N SER A 74 0.15 -11.33 -1.84
CA SER A 74 0.79 -11.03 -0.56
C SER A 74 -0.16 -10.32 0.41
N ALA A 75 -0.92 -9.33 -0.07
CA ALA A 75 -1.93 -8.63 0.72
C ALA A 75 -3.05 -9.56 1.20
N LEU A 76 -3.55 -10.45 0.34
CA LEU A 76 -4.59 -11.42 0.69
C LEU A 76 -4.09 -12.44 1.72
N ILE A 77 -2.87 -12.97 1.55
CA ILE A 77 -2.24 -13.87 2.53
C ILE A 77 -2.08 -13.16 3.87
N ALA A 78 -1.61 -11.90 3.87
CA ALA A 78 -1.49 -11.09 5.08
C ALA A 78 -2.84 -10.88 5.76
N ALA A 79 -3.86 -10.47 5.00
CA ALA A 79 -5.21 -10.23 5.51
C ALA A 79 -5.83 -11.50 6.11
N MET A 80 -5.68 -12.65 5.43
CA MET A 80 -6.14 -13.94 5.94
C MET A 80 -5.40 -14.36 7.21
N GLY A 81 -4.07 -14.23 7.24
CA GLY A 81 -3.25 -14.57 8.40
C GLY A 81 -3.56 -13.70 9.62
N LEU A 82 -3.63 -12.38 9.42
CA LEU A 82 -3.96 -11.43 10.49
C LEU A 82 -5.41 -11.58 10.97
N SER A 83 -6.38 -11.83 10.08
CA SER A 83 -7.76 -12.09 10.49
C SER A 83 -7.92 -13.42 11.24
N TRP A 84 -7.14 -14.44 10.87
CA TRP A 84 -7.11 -15.69 11.64
C TRP A 84 -6.51 -15.46 13.03
N LEU A 85 -5.45 -14.66 13.13
CA LEU A 85 -4.82 -14.30 14.39
C LEU A 85 -5.73 -13.47 15.28
N GLU A 86 -6.52 -12.56 14.70
CA GLU A 86 -7.53 -11.74 15.39
C GLU A 86 -8.52 -12.63 16.14
N LYS A 87 -8.97 -13.73 15.49
CA LYS A 87 -9.93 -14.67 16.07
C LYS A 87 -9.37 -15.49 17.23
N HIS A 88 -8.07 -15.76 17.26
CA HIS A 88 -7.44 -16.64 18.26
C HIS A 88 -6.70 -15.87 19.37
N TYR A 89 -6.15 -14.70 19.05
CA TYR A 89 -5.26 -13.91 19.91
C TYR A 89 -5.65 -12.44 19.97
N GLN A 90 -6.95 -12.16 20.04
CA GLN A 90 -7.51 -10.80 20.05
C GLN A 90 -6.82 -9.86 21.06
N GLN A 91 -6.43 -10.38 22.23
CA GLN A 91 -5.76 -9.60 23.28
C GLN A 91 -4.39 -9.04 22.87
N PHE A 92 -3.65 -9.73 21.98
CA PHE A 92 -2.29 -9.37 21.57
C PHE A 92 -2.21 -8.95 20.10
N GLN A 93 -3.36 -8.75 19.45
CA GLN A 93 -3.44 -8.57 18.02
C GLN A 93 -2.62 -7.38 17.53
N GLU A 94 -2.68 -6.23 18.19
CA GLU A 94 -1.88 -5.06 17.79
C GLU A 94 -0.37 -5.28 17.92
N ALA A 95 0.07 -6.01 18.94
CA ALA A 95 1.48 -6.37 19.09
C ALA A 95 1.94 -7.31 17.97
N LEU A 96 1.10 -8.28 17.61
CA LEU A 96 1.38 -9.22 16.52
C LEU A 96 1.38 -8.53 15.15
N ILE A 97 0.46 -7.59 14.93
CA ILE A 97 0.45 -6.71 13.76
C ILE A 97 1.76 -5.90 13.70
N GLY A 98 2.18 -5.28 14.81
CA GLY A 98 3.43 -4.51 14.87
C GLY A 98 4.68 -5.35 14.59
N VAL A 99 4.77 -6.54 15.18
CA VAL A 99 5.87 -7.49 14.91
C VAL A 99 5.88 -7.92 13.45
N THR A 100 4.72 -8.22 12.89
CA THR A 100 4.58 -8.60 11.48
C THR A 100 5.01 -7.45 10.56
N PHE A 101 4.59 -6.23 10.86
CA PHE A 101 4.97 -5.03 10.12
C PHE A 101 6.48 -4.81 10.13
N ILE A 102 7.13 -4.82 11.31
CA ILE A 102 8.58 -4.53 11.38
C ILE A 102 9.42 -5.65 10.77
N LEU A 103 8.98 -6.92 10.87
CA LEU A 103 9.65 -8.04 10.20
C LEU A 103 9.54 -7.91 8.67
N SER A 104 8.36 -7.53 8.16
CA SER A 104 8.16 -7.28 6.73
C SER A 104 9.01 -6.10 6.22
N ALA A 105 9.05 -5.01 6.97
CA ALA A 105 9.90 -3.85 6.65
C ALA A 105 11.39 -4.20 6.65
N THR A 106 11.84 -4.95 7.66
CA THR A 106 13.24 -5.41 7.75
C THR A 106 13.58 -6.36 6.59
N ALA A 107 12.69 -7.29 6.26
CA ALA A 107 12.85 -8.18 5.10
C ALA A 107 12.92 -7.38 3.80
N SER A 108 12.10 -6.35 3.64
CA SER A 108 12.10 -5.45 2.48
C SER A 108 13.47 -4.78 2.32
N ILE A 109 14.02 -4.25 3.42
CA ILE A 109 15.35 -3.63 3.44
C ILE A 109 16.43 -4.66 3.07
N LEU A 110 16.38 -5.86 3.64
CA LEU A 110 17.35 -6.93 3.35
C LEU A 110 17.31 -7.35 1.87
N LEU A 111 16.12 -7.48 1.27
CA LEU A 111 15.99 -7.82 -0.15
C LEU A 111 16.53 -6.73 -1.08
N LEU A 112 16.54 -5.48 -0.61
CA LEU A 112 17.03 -4.32 -1.35
C LEU A 112 18.49 -3.98 -1.05
N ALA A 113 19.14 -4.66 -0.11
CA ALA A 113 20.47 -4.32 0.38
C ALA A 113 21.55 -4.31 -0.72
N ASP A 114 21.42 -5.19 -1.72
CA ASP A 114 22.35 -5.30 -2.85
C ASP A 114 21.96 -4.43 -4.05
N ASN A 115 20.88 -3.62 -3.95
CA ASN A 115 20.42 -2.74 -5.01
C ASN A 115 20.88 -1.28 -4.75
N PRO A 116 21.73 -0.71 -5.61
CA PRO A 116 22.20 0.68 -5.47
C PRO A 116 21.08 1.73 -5.42
N HIS A 117 19.93 1.44 -6.04
CA HIS A 117 18.73 2.29 -6.04
C HIS A 117 17.60 1.71 -5.17
N GLY A 118 17.87 0.65 -4.40
CA GLY A 118 16.84 -0.03 -3.60
C GLY A 118 16.17 0.89 -2.59
N GLY A 119 16.93 1.83 -2.02
CA GLY A 119 16.39 2.86 -1.12
C GLY A 119 15.42 3.82 -1.82
N GLU A 120 15.65 4.18 -3.07
CA GLU A 120 14.73 5.03 -3.85
C GLU A 120 13.46 4.28 -4.22
N SER A 121 13.58 3.04 -4.69
CA SER A 121 12.42 2.17 -4.96
C SER A 121 11.56 1.94 -3.72
N LEU A 122 12.18 1.73 -2.55
CA LEU A 122 11.45 1.61 -1.29
C LEU A 122 10.74 2.92 -0.92
N LYS A 123 11.42 4.06 -1.09
CA LYS A 123 10.85 5.39 -0.84
C LYS A 123 9.65 5.66 -1.74
N ASP A 124 9.76 5.38 -3.03
CA ASP A 124 8.66 5.62 -3.98
C ASP A 124 7.45 4.73 -3.67
N LEU A 125 7.67 3.48 -3.24
CA LEU A 125 6.59 2.60 -2.78
C LEU A 125 5.93 3.06 -1.47
N LEU A 126 6.71 3.54 -0.50
CA LEU A 126 6.20 3.94 0.82
C LEU A 126 5.58 5.33 0.85
N VAL A 127 6.13 6.27 0.09
CA VAL A 127 5.68 7.66 0.06
C VAL A 127 4.52 7.83 -0.92
N GLY A 128 4.55 7.09 -2.04
CA GLY A 128 3.60 7.26 -3.14
C GLY A 128 3.68 8.66 -3.76
N GLN A 129 3.16 8.82 -4.98
CA GLN A 129 3.13 10.13 -5.63
C GLN A 129 1.74 10.40 -6.23
N ILE A 130 0.85 10.96 -5.42
CA ILE A 130 -0.52 11.30 -5.84
C ILE A 130 -0.56 12.37 -6.94
N LEU A 131 0.46 13.22 -7.02
CA LEU A 131 0.50 14.36 -7.94
C LEU A 131 0.58 13.93 -9.41
N TRP A 132 1.17 12.77 -9.71
CA TRP A 132 1.39 12.30 -11.08
C TRP A 132 0.33 11.32 -11.57
N ILE A 133 -0.78 11.17 -10.84
CA ILE A 133 -1.85 10.27 -11.23
C ILE A 133 -2.57 10.82 -12.47
N THR A 134 -2.90 9.94 -13.42
CA THR A 134 -3.64 10.31 -14.63
C THR A 134 -5.10 9.89 -14.52
N TRP A 135 -5.98 10.51 -15.34
CA TRP A 135 -7.41 10.18 -15.35
C TRP A 135 -7.70 8.69 -15.58
N ASP A 136 -6.93 8.05 -16.46
CA ASP A 136 -7.08 6.62 -16.78
C ASP A 136 -6.78 5.71 -15.58
N GLN A 137 -5.84 6.14 -14.71
CA GLN A 137 -5.47 5.41 -13.49
C GLN A 137 -6.52 5.54 -12.37
N LEU A 138 -7.49 6.45 -12.49
CA LEU A 138 -8.57 6.62 -11.51
C LEU A 138 -9.71 5.62 -11.69
N LEU A 139 -9.87 5.06 -12.89
CA LEU A 139 -10.97 4.15 -13.23
C LEU A 139 -11.03 2.92 -12.30
N PRO A 140 -9.93 2.19 -12.02
CA PRO A 140 -9.97 1.03 -11.13
C PRO A 140 -10.40 1.41 -9.71
N THR A 141 -9.86 2.51 -9.18
CA THR A 141 -10.17 3.00 -7.83
C THR A 141 -11.61 3.50 -7.71
N ALA A 142 -12.16 4.10 -8.77
CA ALA A 142 -13.55 4.55 -8.78
C ALA A 142 -14.56 3.37 -8.81
N LEU A 143 -14.17 2.22 -9.35
CA LEU A 143 -14.98 1.01 -9.42
C LEU A 143 -14.87 0.14 -8.16
N ALA A 144 -13.76 0.25 -7.42
CA ALA A 144 -13.58 -0.37 -6.12
C ALA A 144 -14.43 0.35 -5.06
N ARG A 145 -15.70 -0.03 -4.95
CA ARG A 145 -16.59 0.36 -3.84
C ARG A 145 -16.54 -0.65 -2.70
#